data_AF-A0A094BPW2-F1
#
_entry.id   AF-A0A094BPW2-F1
#
_cell.length_a   1.000
_cell.length_b   1.000
_cell.length_c   1.000
_cell.angle_alpha   90.00
_cell.angle_beta   90.00
_cell.angle_gamma   90.00
#
_symmetry.space_group_name_H-M   'P 1'
#
loop_
_entity.id
_entity.type
_entity.pdbx_description
1 polymer ?
#
loop_
_entity_poly.entity_id
_entity_poly.type
_entity_poly.pdbx_seq_one_letter_code
_entity_poly.pdbx_strand_id
1 'polypeptide(L)'
;MRSPPAEVVASWPTPNYVDPERRGPESVVVQSILVFAVTVILIIRLYARIVITRAGIGLDDAMIIVSWVFAMGLTASVILAINRYGWDIHVWDLPPSDMVTSRKISWASMVLYIITASLTKASILVFYLRILVSKFDKIVTKITLAVVVIYWIVAFLFLFLQCRYASHPPSNHTPL
;
A
#
# COMPACT_ATOMS: atom_id res chain seq x y z
N MET A 1 10.38 1.96 -9.36
CA MET A 1 11.52 2.79 -8.86
C MET A 1 12.66 2.70 -9.87
N ARG A 2 13.11 3.85 -10.41
CA ARG A 2 14.27 3.93 -11.31
C ARG A 2 15.54 3.76 -10.47
N SER A 3 16.55 3.04 -10.98
CA SER A 3 17.88 3.03 -10.34
C SER A 3 18.45 4.46 -10.35
N PRO A 4 19.11 4.88 -9.25
CA PRO A 4 19.73 6.20 -9.21
C PRO A 4 20.79 6.32 -10.33
N PRO A 5 20.92 7.49 -10.98
CA PRO A 5 22.00 7.75 -11.92
C PRO A 5 23.37 7.52 -11.27
N ALA A 6 24.36 7.08 -12.04
CA ALA A 6 25.70 6.80 -11.51
C ALA A 6 26.33 8.03 -10.83
N GLU A 7 26.07 9.23 -11.32
CA GLU A 7 26.50 10.50 -10.70
C GLU A 7 25.97 10.68 -9.28
N VAL A 8 24.71 10.29 -9.02
CA VAL A 8 24.09 10.36 -7.69
C VAL A 8 24.66 9.29 -6.77
N VAL A 9 24.94 8.11 -7.30
CA VAL A 9 25.58 7.04 -6.51
C VAL A 9 27.01 7.43 -6.12
N ALA A 10 27.73 8.13 -7.01
CA ALA A 10 29.08 8.60 -6.75
C ALA A 10 29.16 9.71 -5.68
N SER A 11 28.08 10.48 -5.47
CA SER A 11 28.03 11.51 -4.43
C SER A 11 27.63 10.98 -3.05
N TRP A 12 27.32 9.68 -2.92
CA TRP A 12 26.95 9.10 -1.63
C TRP A 12 28.14 8.99 -0.66
N PRO A 13 27.89 9.13 0.66
CA PRO A 13 28.92 8.88 1.66
C PRO A 13 29.31 7.40 1.69
N THR A 14 30.44 7.09 2.34
CA THR A 14 30.92 5.72 2.49
C THR A 14 29.86 4.85 3.20
N PRO A 15 29.39 3.76 2.58
CA PRO A 15 28.41 2.86 3.18
C PRO A 15 28.86 2.28 4.51
N ASN A 16 27.99 2.32 5.51
CA ASN A 16 28.19 1.62 6.78
C ASN A 16 27.25 0.41 6.88
N TYR A 17 27.74 -0.75 6.46
CA TYR A 17 26.97 -2.00 6.51
C TYR A 17 26.98 -2.67 7.90
N VAL A 18 27.83 -2.22 8.82
CA VAL A 18 28.04 -2.89 10.12
C VAL A 18 27.12 -2.30 11.19
N ASP A 19 27.06 -0.97 11.27
CA ASP A 19 26.21 -0.25 12.23
C ASP A 19 25.54 0.96 11.57
N PRO A 20 24.57 0.74 10.66
CA PRO A 20 23.93 1.83 9.94
C PRO A 20 23.06 2.69 10.86
N GLU A 21 23.03 4.00 10.59
CA GLU A 21 22.13 4.91 11.30
C GLU A 21 20.66 4.59 10.95
N ARG A 22 19.89 4.18 11.97
CA ARG A 22 18.48 3.80 11.84
C ARG A 22 17.56 4.95 12.26
N ARG A 23 16.47 5.15 11.52
CA ARG A 23 15.41 6.12 11.81
C ARG A 23 14.51 5.75 13.01
N GLY A 24 14.98 4.88 13.89
CA GLY A 24 14.31 4.47 15.13
C GLY A 24 13.02 3.65 14.93
N PRO A 25 12.38 3.24 16.03
CA PRO A 25 11.17 2.40 16.00
C PRO A 25 9.88 3.19 15.69
N GLU A 26 9.98 4.50 15.44
CA GLU A 26 8.82 5.40 15.31
C GLU A 26 7.81 4.92 14.27
N SER A 27 8.30 4.45 13.11
CA SER A 27 7.43 3.94 12.04
C SER A 27 6.64 2.70 12.47
N VAL A 28 7.24 1.81 13.27
CA VAL A 28 6.57 0.58 13.76
C VAL A 28 5.53 0.94 14.82
N VAL A 29 5.84 1.88 15.71
CA VAL A 29 4.91 2.37 16.74
C VAL A 29 3.68 2.99 16.10
N VAL A 30 3.86 3.91 15.14
CA VAL A 30 2.75 4.58 14.45
C VAL A 30 1.86 3.56 13.73
N GLN A 31 2.46 2.63 12.99
CA GLN A 31 1.70 1.60 12.28
C GLN A 31 0.90 0.69 13.23
N SER A 32 1.50 0.32 14.37
CA SER A 32 0.84 -0.52 15.37
C SER A 32 -0.39 0.18 15.96
N ILE A 33 -0.27 1.46 16.31
CA ILE A 33 -1.39 2.27 16.82
C ILE A 33 -2.49 2.40 15.77
N LEU A 34 -2.14 2.69 14.52
CA LEU A 34 -3.11 2.87 13.43
C LEU A 34 -3.86 1.56 13.13
N VAL A 35 -3.17 0.42 13.08
CA VAL A 35 -3.83 -0.88 12.88
C VAL A 35 -4.76 -1.22 14.02
N PHE A 36 -4.35 -0.94 15.26
CA PHE A 36 -5.21 -1.14 16.43
C PHE A 36 -6.48 -0.27 16.31
N ALA A 37 -6.33 1.02 16.03
CA ALA A 37 -7.45 1.94 15.87
C ALA A 37 -8.40 1.51 14.74
N VAL A 38 -7.87 1.15 13.57
CA VAL A 38 -8.68 0.69 12.42
C VAL A 38 -9.44 -0.59 12.76
N THR A 39 -8.81 -1.52 13.48
CA THR A 39 -9.45 -2.78 13.90
C THR A 39 -10.60 -2.52 14.88
N VAL A 40 -10.40 -1.63 15.86
CA VAL A 40 -11.45 -1.23 16.81
C VAL A 40 -12.62 -0.56 16.07
N ILE A 41 -12.34 0.36 15.14
CA ILE A 41 -13.37 1.04 14.34
C ILE A 41 -14.16 0.04 13.50
N LEU A 42 -13.49 -0.96 12.89
CA LEU A 42 -14.14 -2.02 12.13
C LEU A 42 -15.11 -2.83 13.01
N ILE A 43 -14.65 -3.23 14.21
CA ILE A 43 -15.49 -3.98 15.16
C ILE A 43 -16.72 -3.16 15.56
N ILE A 44 -16.53 -1.89 15.90
CA ILE A 44 -17.63 -0.97 16.25
C ILE A 44 -18.61 -0.85 15.07
N ARG A 45 -18.11 -0.70 13.83
CA ARG A 45 -18.94 -0.63 12.62
C ARG A 45 -19.79 -1.90 12.43
N LEU A 46 -19.17 -3.07 12.53
CA LEU A 46 -19.86 -4.35 12.39
C LEU A 46 -20.88 -4.56 13.51
N TYR A 47 -20.52 -4.23 14.75
CA TYR A 47 -21.43 -4.29 15.90
C TYR A 47 -22.64 -3.38 15.73
N ALA A 48 -22.41 -2.10 15.38
CA ALA A 48 -23.48 -1.14 15.17
C ALA A 48 -24.46 -1.63 14.08
N ARG A 49 -23.93 -2.18 12.99
CA ARG A 49 -24.77 -2.65 11.90
C ARG A 49 -25.58 -3.91 12.24
N ILE A 50 -24.93 -4.91 12.83
CA ILE A 50 -25.54 -6.21 13.12
C ILE A 50 -26.53 -6.08 14.27
N VAL A 51 -26.14 -5.36 15.34
CA VAL A 51 -26.88 -5.33 16.61
C VAL A 51 -27.82 -4.13 16.69
N ILE A 52 -27.34 -2.93 16.35
CA ILE A 52 -28.13 -1.68 16.50
C ILE A 52 -29.08 -1.51 15.32
N THR A 53 -28.56 -1.48 14.09
CA THR A 53 -29.38 -1.26 12.89
C THR A 53 -30.12 -2.52 12.44
N ARG A 54 -29.68 -3.71 12.88
CA ARG A 54 -30.23 -5.02 12.48
C ARG A 54 -30.37 -5.19 10.97
N ALA A 55 -29.48 -4.55 10.21
CA ALA A 55 -29.57 -4.43 8.75
C ALA A 55 -29.07 -5.68 7.99
N GLY A 56 -28.65 -6.72 8.73
CA GLY A 56 -27.97 -7.91 8.22
C GLY A 56 -26.56 -7.62 7.69
N ILE A 57 -25.83 -8.69 7.36
CA ILE A 57 -24.53 -8.61 6.70
C ILE A 57 -24.75 -8.24 5.23
N GLY A 58 -24.27 -7.07 4.83
CA GLY A 58 -24.32 -6.61 3.45
C GLY A 58 -23.04 -6.93 2.67
N LEU A 59 -23.11 -6.79 1.34
CA LEU A 59 -21.93 -6.89 0.48
C LEU A 59 -20.81 -5.93 0.91
N ASP A 60 -21.16 -4.73 1.38
CA ASP A 60 -20.16 -3.75 1.80
C ASP A 60 -19.43 -4.14 3.09
N ASP A 61 -20.03 -4.95 3.97
CA ASP A 61 -19.37 -5.52 5.15
C ASP A 61 -18.31 -6.54 4.73
N ALA A 62 -18.65 -7.42 3.78
CA ALA A 62 -17.68 -8.36 3.23
C ALA A 62 -16.51 -7.62 2.57
N MET A 63 -16.79 -6.57 1.81
CA MET A 63 -15.76 -5.76 1.16
C MET A 63 -14.83 -5.06 2.16
N ILE A 64 -15.36 -4.50 3.26
CA ILE A 64 -14.52 -3.83 4.27
C ILE A 64 -13.70 -4.84 5.08
N ILE A 65 -14.26 -6.02 5.39
CA ILE A 65 -13.51 -7.09 6.08
C ILE A 65 -12.36 -7.59 5.19
N VAL A 66 -12.63 -7.85 3.90
CA VAL A 66 -11.59 -8.24 2.94
C VAL A 66 -10.54 -7.13 2.83
N SER A 67 -10.95 -5.86 2.74
CA SER A 67 -10.03 -4.73 2.74
C SER A 67 -9.15 -4.70 4.00
N TRP A 68 -9.72 -4.97 5.17
CA TRP A 68 -8.98 -4.99 6.43
C TRP A 68 -7.92 -6.12 6.45
N VAL A 69 -8.24 -7.31 5.92
CA VAL A 69 -7.26 -8.40 5.79
C VAL A 69 -6.07 -7.99 4.92
N PHE A 70 -6.32 -7.31 3.80
CA PHE A 70 -5.23 -6.78 2.96
C PHE A 70 -4.44 -5.66 3.67
N ALA A 71 -5.10 -4.83 4.47
CA ALA A 71 -4.44 -3.80 5.28
C ALA A 71 -3.50 -4.44 6.32
N MET A 72 -3.92 -5.52 6.98
CA MET A 72 -3.08 -6.30 7.90
C MET A 72 -1.85 -6.86 7.18
N GLY A 73 -2.04 -7.41 5.97
CA GLY A 73 -0.93 -7.90 5.15
C GLY A 73 0.05 -6.78 4.75
N LEU A 74 -0.46 -5.58 4.45
CA LEU A 74 0.37 -4.42 4.15
C LEU A 74 1.21 -4.04 5.38
N THR A 75 0.60 -3.88 6.55
CA THR A 75 1.33 -3.53 7.77
C THR A 75 2.36 -4.58 8.14
N ALA A 76 2.03 -5.87 8.02
CA ALA A 76 2.99 -6.95 8.24
C ALA A 76 4.18 -6.88 7.27
N SER A 77 3.92 -6.54 6.00
CA SER A 77 4.97 -6.38 4.99
C SER A 77 5.93 -5.24 5.33
N VAL A 78 5.41 -4.10 5.79
CA VAL A 78 6.22 -2.94 6.18
C VAL A 78 7.03 -3.22 7.45
N ILE A 79 6.43 -3.85 8.46
CA ILE A 79 7.15 -4.25 9.68
C ILE A 79 8.29 -5.22 9.35
N LEU A 80 8.04 -6.20 8.47
CA LEU A 80 9.08 -7.10 7.98
C LEU A 80 10.20 -6.35 7.24
N ALA A 81 9.82 -5.36 6.43
CA ALA A 81 10.77 -4.56 5.66
C ALA A 81 11.69 -3.71 6.55
N ILE A 82 11.15 -3.12 7.60
CA ILE A 82 11.91 -2.36 8.61
C ILE A 82 12.86 -3.31 9.37
N ASN A 83 12.33 -4.40 9.92
CA ASN A 83 13.12 -5.27 10.80
C ASN A 83 14.23 -6.04 10.06
N ARG A 84 14.05 -6.36 8.78
CA ARG A 84 14.94 -7.31 8.07
C ARG A 84 15.55 -6.78 6.78
N TYR A 85 14.97 -5.76 6.16
CA TYR A 85 15.36 -5.29 4.83
C TYR A 85 15.70 -3.79 4.79
N GLY A 86 15.97 -3.20 5.95
CA GLY A 86 16.56 -1.88 6.09
C GLY A 86 15.70 -0.74 5.53
N TRP A 87 14.38 -0.78 5.74
CA TRP A 87 13.51 0.36 5.39
C TRP A 87 13.65 1.56 6.34
N ASP A 88 14.40 1.38 7.42
CA ASP A 88 14.74 2.37 8.42
C ASP A 88 16.15 2.95 8.27
N ILE A 89 16.96 2.50 7.30
CA ILE A 89 18.33 2.97 7.04
C ILE A 89 18.43 3.71 5.71
N HIS A 90 19.54 4.40 5.47
CA HIS A 90 19.78 5.07 4.22
C HIS A 90 20.05 4.08 3.07
N VAL A 91 19.72 4.50 1.84
CA VAL A 91 19.83 3.65 0.64
C VAL A 91 21.26 3.16 0.37
N TRP A 92 22.26 3.96 0.72
CA TRP A 92 23.67 3.62 0.56
C TRP A 92 24.17 2.63 1.62
N ASP A 93 23.51 2.55 2.78
CA ASP A 93 23.87 1.62 3.87
C ASP A 93 23.21 0.24 3.72
N LEU A 94 22.33 0.06 2.73
CA LEU A 94 21.63 -1.19 2.49
C LEU A 94 22.50 -2.16 1.67
N PRO A 95 22.80 -3.38 2.16
CA PRO A 95 23.59 -4.35 1.43
C PRO A 95 22.99 -4.68 0.06
N PRO A 96 23.79 -4.79 -1.02
CA PRO A 96 23.29 -5.11 -2.36
C PRO A 96 22.47 -6.42 -2.44
N SER A 97 22.76 -7.39 -1.58
CA SER A 97 22.01 -8.65 -1.45
C SER A 97 20.55 -8.42 -1.02
N ASP A 98 20.33 -7.44 -0.16
CA ASP A 98 19.02 -7.16 0.43
C ASP A 98 18.22 -6.16 -0.40
N MET A 99 18.87 -5.36 -1.25
CA MET A 99 18.21 -4.41 -2.15
C MET A 99 17.16 -5.08 -3.06
N VAL A 100 17.46 -6.27 -3.59
CA VAL A 100 16.53 -7.01 -4.47
C VAL A 100 15.29 -7.44 -3.69
N THR A 101 15.48 -7.98 -2.49
CA THR A 101 14.37 -8.46 -1.65
C THR A 101 13.55 -7.31 -1.10
N SER A 102 14.21 -6.23 -0.65
CA SER A 102 13.57 -4.98 -0.25
C SER A 102 12.67 -4.42 -1.36
N ARG A 103 13.15 -4.48 -2.61
CA ARG A 103 12.38 -4.03 -3.78
C ARG A 103 11.19 -4.94 -4.09
N LYS A 104 11.30 -6.26 -3.89
CA LYS A 104 10.17 -7.20 -4.00
C LYS A 104 9.10 -6.89 -2.95
N ILE A 105 9.49 -6.61 -1.71
CA ILE A 105 8.57 -6.26 -0.61
C ILE A 105 7.90 -4.92 -0.88
N SER A 106 8.63 -3.95 -1.44
CA SER A 106 8.05 -2.66 -1.85
C SER A 106 6.97 -2.84 -2.90
N TRP A 107 7.23 -3.67 -3.92
CA TRP A 107 6.23 -3.98 -4.95
C TRP A 107 5.01 -4.69 -4.36
N ALA A 108 5.21 -5.72 -3.52
CA ALA A 108 4.11 -6.40 -2.83
C ALA A 108 3.28 -5.43 -1.97
N SER A 109 3.93 -4.54 -1.23
CA SER A 109 3.27 -3.51 -0.41
C SER A 109 2.44 -2.55 -1.27
N MET A 110 2.93 -2.16 -2.45
CA MET A 110 2.18 -1.34 -3.40
C MET A 110 0.90 -2.03 -3.89
N VAL A 111 0.98 -3.32 -4.21
CA VAL A 111 -0.18 -4.13 -4.63
C VAL A 111 -1.21 -4.22 -3.50
N LEU A 112 -0.77 -4.57 -2.29
CA LEU A 112 -1.63 -4.66 -1.11
C LEU A 112 -2.32 -3.33 -0.79
N TYR A 113 -1.58 -2.22 -0.88
CA TYR A 113 -2.10 -0.88 -0.67
C TYR A 113 -3.19 -0.51 -1.69
N ILE A 114 -2.95 -0.73 -2.99
CA ILE A 114 -3.91 -0.40 -4.04
C ILE A 114 -5.20 -1.23 -3.90
N ILE A 115 -5.09 -2.51 -3.56
CA ILE A 115 -6.25 -3.38 -3.29
C ILE A 115 -7.03 -2.86 -2.08
N THR A 116 -6.34 -2.61 -0.96
CA THR A 116 -6.94 -2.11 0.29
C THR A 116 -7.65 -0.77 0.08
N ALA A 117 -6.97 0.20 -0.52
CA ALA A 117 -7.53 1.54 -0.73
C ALA A 117 -8.76 1.52 -1.64
N SER A 118 -8.74 0.71 -2.70
CA SER A 118 -9.87 0.59 -3.62
C SER A 118 -11.06 -0.14 -3.00
N LEU A 119 -10.84 -1.23 -2.27
CA LEU A 119 -11.91 -1.96 -1.58
C LEU A 119 -12.55 -1.12 -0.47
N THR A 120 -11.75 -0.36 0.29
CA THR A 120 -12.26 0.56 1.31
C THR A 120 -13.18 1.62 0.69
N LYS A 121 -12.72 2.30 -0.38
CA LYS A 121 -13.53 3.29 -1.09
C LYS A 121 -14.82 2.66 -1.63
N ALA A 122 -14.70 1.51 -2.30
CA ALA A 122 -15.84 0.82 -2.88
C ALA A 122 -16.87 0.39 -1.81
N SER A 123 -16.44 -0.11 -0.64
CA SER A 123 -17.33 -0.43 0.49
C SER A 123 -18.12 0.81 0.95
N ILE A 124 -17.45 1.96 1.11
CA ILE A 124 -18.11 3.21 1.52
C ILE A 124 -19.12 3.67 0.46
N LEU A 125 -18.76 3.61 -0.82
CA LEU A 125 -19.63 3.97 -1.95
C LEU A 125 -20.87 3.06 -2.04
N VAL A 126 -20.70 1.75 -1.87
CA VAL A 126 -21.84 0.81 -1.83
C VAL A 126 -22.74 1.06 -0.63
N PHE A 127 -22.16 1.37 0.53
CA PHE A 127 -22.91 1.80 1.71
C PHE A 127 -23.72 3.08 1.43
N TYR A 128 -23.12 4.07 0.76
CA TYR A 128 -23.82 5.29 0.36
C TYR A 128 -24.98 5.03 -0.62
N LEU A 129 -24.82 4.13 -1.58
CA LEU A 129 -25.93 3.76 -2.49
C LEU A 129 -27.14 3.16 -1.75
N ARG A 130 -26.91 2.53 -0.59
CA ARG A 130 -27.95 1.92 0.23
C ARG A 130 -28.68 2.95 1.11
N ILE A 131 -27.97 3.94 1.66
CA ILE A 131 -28.56 4.94 2.57
C ILE A 131 -29.19 6.13 1.81
N LEU A 132 -28.63 6.52 0.67
CA LEU A 132 -29.13 7.67 -0.08
C LEU A 132 -30.54 7.40 -0.60
N VAL A 133 -31.40 8.41 -0.53
CA VAL A 133 -32.78 8.35 -1.04
C VAL A 133 -32.90 9.07 -2.39
N SER A 134 -32.20 10.19 -2.55
CA SER A 134 -32.19 11.02 -3.76
C SER A 134 -31.64 10.28 -4.98
N LYS A 135 -32.31 10.44 -6.13
CA LYS A 135 -31.87 9.84 -7.41
C LYS A 135 -30.58 10.47 -7.91
N PHE A 136 -30.41 11.79 -7.73
CA PHE A 136 -29.19 12.50 -8.15
C PHE A 136 -27.97 11.99 -7.39
N ASP A 137 -28.06 11.91 -6.06
CA ASP A 137 -26.95 11.45 -5.22
C ASP A 137 -26.56 9.99 -5.53
N LYS A 138 -27.55 9.15 -5.85
CA LYS A 138 -27.29 7.77 -6.32
C LYS A 138 -26.55 7.74 -7.65
N ILE A 139 -26.88 8.61 -8.60
CA ILE A 139 -26.19 8.69 -9.89
C ILE A 139 -24.74 9.13 -9.66
N VAL A 140 -24.52 10.20 -8.88
CA VAL A 140 -23.17 10.68 -8.55
C VAL A 140 -22.35 9.57 -7.89
N THR A 141 -22.91 8.89 -6.89
CA THR A 141 -22.25 7.80 -6.17
C THR A 141 -21.90 6.62 -7.09
N LYS A 142 -22.77 6.27 -8.06
CA LYS A 142 -22.47 5.23 -9.07
C LYS A 142 -21.34 5.66 -10.00
N ILE A 143 -21.32 6.92 -10.43
CA ILE A 143 -20.24 7.47 -11.26
C ILE A 143 -18.92 7.43 -10.49
N THR A 144 -18.91 7.88 -9.24
CA THR A 144 -17.71 7.83 -8.38
C THR A 144 -17.24 6.39 -8.17
N LEU A 145 -18.14 5.43 -7.99
CA LEU A 145 -17.80 4.01 -7.91
C LEU A 145 -17.13 3.51 -9.20
N ALA A 146 -17.67 3.87 -10.37
CA ALA A 146 -17.06 3.53 -11.66
C ALA A 146 -15.65 4.14 -11.80
N VAL A 147 -15.47 5.40 -11.40
CA VAL A 147 -14.15 6.07 -11.42
C VAL A 147 -13.15 5.36 -10.49
N VAL A 148 -13.58 4.94 -9.29
CA VAL A 148 -12.71 4.19 -8.35
C VAL A 148 -12.28 2.85 -8.94
N VAL A 149 -13.19 2.13 -9.59
CA VAL A 149 -12.88 0.84 -10.25
C VAL A 149 -11.93 1.05 -11.43
N ILE A 150 -12.17 2.06 -12.28
CA ILE A 150 -11.28 2.40 -13.40
C ILE A 150 -9.89 2.77 -12.88
N TYR A 151 -9.81 3.63 -11.86
CA TYR A 151 -8.54 3.99 -11.22
C TYR A 151 -7.80 2.76 -10.71
N TRP A 152 -8.50 1.83 -10.05
CA TRP A 152 -7.90 0.59 -9.57
C TRP A 152 -7.31 -0.25 -10.70
N ILE A 153 -8.06 -0.45 -11.79
CA ILE A 153 -7.60 -1.20 -12.97
C ILE A 153 -6.36 -0.53 -13.58
N VAL A 154 -6.40 0.78 -13.77
CA VAL A 154 -5.29 1.56 -14.33
C VAL A 154 -4.07 1.46 -13.43
N ALA A 155 -4.21 1.70 -12.12
CA ALA A 155 -3.12 1.61 -11.16
C ALA A 155 -2.51 0.19 -11.10
N PHE A 156 -3.35 -0.84 -11.14
CA PHE A 156 -2.92 -2.23 -11.19
C PHE A 156 -2.11 -2.50 -12.47
N LEU A 157 -2.62 -2.12 -13.64
CA LEU A 157 -1.89 -2.25 -14.91
C LEU A 157 -0.55 -1.50 -14.87
N PHE A 158 -0.52 -0.27 -14.36
CA PHE A 158 0.73 0.49 -14.19
C PHE A 158 1.75 -0.24 -13.31
N LEU A 159 1.33 -0.83 -12.19
CA LEU A 159 2.22 -1.61 -11.32
C LEU A 159 2.81 -2.83 -12.02
N PHE A 160 2.02 -3.52 -12.84
CA PHE A 160 2.50 -4.70 -13.58
C PHE A 160 3.40 -4.30 -14.75
N LEU A 161 3.09 -3.20 -15.43
CA LEU A 161 3.93 -2.68 -16.52
C LEU A 161 5.27 -2.15 -16.02
N GLN A 162 5.34 -1.64 -14.79
CA GLN A 162 6.61 -1.24 -14.16
C GLN A 162 7.61 -2.40 -14.03
N CYS A 163 7.14 -3.64 -13.92
CA CYS A 163 8.00 -4.82 -13.86
C CYS A 163 8.68 -5.15 -15.22
N ARG A 164 8.19 -4.60 -16.34
CA ARG A 164 8.73 -4.90 -17.69
C ARG A 164 9.67 -3.82 -18.26
N TYR A 165 9.62 -2.59 -17.76
CA TYR A 165 10.39 -1.46 -18.32
C TYR A 165 11.88 -1.45 -17.91
N ALA A 166 12.26 -2.11 -16.82
CA ALA A 166 13.64 -2.06 -16.30
C ALA A 166 14.64 -2.97 -17.05
N SER A 167 14.25 -3.63 -18.15
CA SER A 167 15.11 -4.56 -18.89
C SER A 167 15.84 -3.94 -20.10
N HIS A 168 15.86 -2.62 -20.26
CA HIS A 168 16.78 -2.02 -21.23
C HIS A 168 18.21 -2.06 -20.65
N PRO A 169 19.16 -2.81 -21.25
CA PRO A 169 20.55 -2.72 -20.86
C PRO A 169 21.05 -1.29 -21.11
N PRO A 170 21.94 -0.74 -20.26
CA PRO A 170 22.66 0.47 -20.63
C PRO A 170 23.44 0.16 -21.91
N SER A 171 23.12 0.87 -22.98
CA SER A 171 23.93 0.89 -24.19
C SER A 171 25.36 1.29 -23.81
N ASN A 172 26.31 0.44 -24.20
CA ASN A 172 27.74 0.70 -24.18
C ASN A 172 28.07 2.16 -24.45
N HIS A 173 28.62 2.83 -23.44
CA HIS A 173 29.46 4.01 -23.65
C HIS A 173 30.73 3.84 -22.81
N THR A 174 31.64 2.99 -23.28
CA THR A 174 33.07 3.34 -23.30
C THR A 174 33.26 4.39 -24.39
N PRO A 175 33.93 5.51 -24.07
CA PRO A 175 35.30 5.61 -24.59
C PRO A 175 36.29 6.17 -23.56
N LEU A 176 37.52 5.69 -23.74
CA LEU A 176 38.86 6.21 -23.38
C LEU A 176 38.93 7.55 -22.63
#